data_AF-A0A4S9ZLL8-F1
#
_entry.id   AF-A0A4S9ZLL8-F1
#
_cell.length_a   1.000
_cell.length_b   1.000
_cell.length_c   1.000
_cell.angle_alpha   90.00
_cell.angle_beta   90.00
_cell.angle_gamma   90.00
#
_symmetry.space_group_name_H-M   'P 1'
#
loop_
_entity.id
_entity.type
_entity.pdbx_description
1 polymer ?
#
loop_
_entity_poly.entity_id
_entity_poly.type
_entity_poly.pdbx_seq_one_letter_code
_entity_poly.pdbx_strand_id
1 'polypeptide(L)'
;MRSTSFYTGLAAISLGSGLASAQCQVYGIDFQSGGSYFQNSELTDPFTLVQEFSGCSNDTANNIFVDPNGDQYQCSDTPLTPDYEPET
;
A
#
# COMPACT_ATOMS: atom_id res chain seq x y z
N MET A 1 24.80 -52.88 37.23
CA MET A 1 24.59 -51.50 37.69
C MET A 1 24.77 -50.58 36.49
N ARG A 2 23.68 -50.13 35.84
CA ARG A 2 23.19 -48.72 35.81
C ARG A 2 24.35 -47.71 35.70
N SER A 3 24.48 -46.89 34.67
CA SER A 3 23.46 -45.91 34.26
C SER A 3 23.80 -45.31 32.89
N THR A 4 22.87 -45.36 31.95
CA THR A 4 22.90 -44.59 30.70
C THR A 4 22.51 -43.14 31.01
N SER A 5 23.43 -42.19 30.81
CA SER A 5 23.16 -40.77 31.03
C SER A 5 22.50 -40.16 29.79
N PHE A 6 21.21 -39.87 29.87
CA PHE A 6 20.45 -39.17 28.84
C PHE A 6 20.67 -37.66 28.99
N TYR A 7 21.42 -37.04 28.08
CA TYR A 7 21.50 -35.58 27.97
C TYR A 7 20.34 -35.08 27.10
N THR A 8 19.20 -34.80 27.70
CA THR A 8 18.14 -34.01 27.08
C THR A 8 18.53 -32.53 27.14
N GLY A 9 19.14 -32.03 26.07
CA GLY A 9 19.30 -30.60 25.85
C GLY A 9 17.97 -29.98 25.44
N LEU A 10 17.45 -29.05 26.24
CA LEU A 10 16.29 -28.23 25.88
C LEU A 10 16.69 -27.27 24.74
N ALA A 11 16.19 -27.53 23.54
CA ALA A 11 16.24 -26.57 22.45
C ALA A 11 15.17 -25.49 22.68
N ALA A 12 15.60 -24.26 22.98
CA ALA A 12 14.73 -23.10 23.01
C ALA A 12 14.33 -22.73 21.57
N ILE A 13 13.08 -22.99 21.19
CA ILE A 13 12.51 -22.52 19.94
C ILE A 13 12.17 -21.05 20.15
N SER A 14 13.00 -20.15 19.63
CA SER A 14 12.63 -18.75 19.48
C SER A 14 11.49 -18.66 18.47
N LEU A 15 10.26 -18.54 18.95
CA LEU A 15 9.12 -18.09 18.15
C LEU A 15 9.48 -16.70 17.65
N GLY A 16 10.02 -16.61 16.43
CA GLY A 16 10.12 -15.36 15.71
C GLY A 16 8.70 -14.86 15.53
N SER A 17 8.30 -13.88 16.35
CA SER A 17 7.06 -13.16 16.17
C SER A 17 7.14 -12.50 14.80
N GLY A 18 6.62 -13.18 13.78
CA GLY A 18 6.25 -12.54 12.54
C GLY A 18 5.19 -11.52 12.91
N LEU A 19 5.62 -10.30 13.26
CA LEU A 19 4.77 -9.15 13.26
C LEU A 19 4.22 -9.12 11.83
N ALA A 20 2.97 -9.56 11.68
CA ALA A 20 2.16 -9.16 10.56
C ALA A 20 2.06 -7.64 10.67
N SER A 21 3.07 -6.92 10.17
CA SER A 21 2.87 -5.53 9.79
C SER A 21 1.70 -5.62 8.83
N ALA A 22 0.56 -4.99 9.16
CA ALA A 22 -0.42 -4.70 8.12
C ALA A 22 0.38 -3.99 7.03
N GLN A 23 0.64 -4.69 5.93
CA GLN A 23 1.37 -4.10 4.83
C GLN A 23 0.41 -3.05 4.28
N CYS A 24 0.82 -1.78 4.26
CA CYS A 24 -0.01 -0.73 3.68
C CYS A 24 -0.25 -1.11 2.21
N GLN A 25 -1.51 -1.37 1.88
CA GLN A 25 -1.94 -1.70 0.53
C GLN A 25 -2.64 -0.49 -0.06
N VAL A 26 -2.24 -0.13 -1.28
CA VAL A 26 -2.83 0.98 -2.03
C VAL A 26 -3.35 0.42 -3.35
N TYR A 27 -4.62 0.67 -3.62
CA TYR A 27 -5.28 0.27 -4.85
C TYR A 27 -5.72 1.51 -5.59
N GLY A 28 -5.19 1.74 -6.79
CA GLY A 28 -5.83 2.67 -7.71
C GLY A 28 -7.18 2.09 -8.10
N ILE A 29 -8.26 2.81 -7.81
CA ILE A 29 -9.63 2.45 -8.23
C ILE A 29 -9.85 2.77 -9.72
N ASP A 30 -8.88 3.43 -10.34
CA ASP A 30 -8.96 3.83 -11.72
C ASP A 30 -8.69 2.65 -12.68
N PHE A 31 -9.46 2.61 -13.76
CA PHE A 31 -9.34 1.68 -14.89
C PHE A 31 -9.83 0.24 -14.69
N GLN A 32 -11.15 0.07 -14.54
CA GLN A 32 -11.89 -1.21 -14.34
C GLN A 32 -11.69 -2.35 -15.38
N SER A 33 -10.76 -2.25 -16.34
CA SER A 33 -10.56 -3.32 -17.33
C SER A 33 -9.17 -3.40 -17.96
N GLY A 34 -8.19 -2.60 -17.51
CA GLY A 34 -6.87 -2.53 -18.18
C GLY A 34 -6.94 -1.98 -19.62
N GLY A 35 -8.01 -1.27 -19.98
CA GLY A 35 -8.17 -0.61 -21.26
C GLY A 35 -7.33 0.66 -21.40
N SER A 36 -7.40 1.27 -22.59
CA SER A 36 -6.89 2.63 -22.81
C SER A 36 -7.98 3.64 -22.49
N TYR A 37 -7.66 4.61 -21.63
CA TYR A 37 -8.58 5.66 -21.22
C TYR A 37 -8.15 6.98 -21.85
N PHE A 38 -9.11 7.66 -22.49
CA PHE A 38 -8.85 8.95 -23.11
C PHE A 38 -9.02 10.06 -22.08
N GLN A 39 -7.92 10.73 -21.73
CA GLN A 39 -8.00 12.04 -21.10
C GLN A 39 -8.19 13.07 -22.20
N ASN A 40 -9.32 13.80 -22.15
CA ASN A 40 -9.57 14.86 -23.10
C ASN A 40 -8.63 16.03 -22.84
N SER A 41 -7.66 16.22 -23.74
CA SER A 41 -6.66 17.30 -23.67
C SER A 41 -7.24 18.70 -23.82
N GLU A 42 -8.51 18.83 -24.21
CA GLU A 42 -9.22 20.11 -24.26
C GLU A 42 -9.81 20.51 -22.90
N LEU A 43 -9.91 19.57 -21.95
CA LEU A 43 -10.35 19.89 -20.59
C LEU A 43 -9.20 20.52 -19.81
N THR A 44 -9.52 21.56 -19.06
CA THR A 44 -8.61 22.18 -18.09
C THR A 44 -8.84 21.67 -16.66
N ASP A 45 -9.78 20.73 -16.50
CA ASP A 45 -10.08 20.14 -15.22
C ASP A 45 -8.88 19.33 -14.71
N PRO A 46 -8.56 19.41 -13.40
CA PRO A 46 -7.47 18.63 -12.83
C PRO A 46 -7.68 17.13 -13.03
N PHE A 47 -6.60 16.43 -13.44
CA PHE A 47 -6.58 14.98 -13.41
C PHE A 47 -6.81 14.49 -11.97
N THR A 48 -7.76 13.56 -11.82
CA THR A 48 -8.11 12.98 -10.51
C THR A 48 -7.92 11.48 -10.56
N LEU A 49 -7.13 10.95 -9.63
CA LEU A 49 -6.93 9.52 -9.42
C LEU A 49 -7.64 9.13 -8.12
N VAL A 50 -8.49 8.10 -8.17
CA VAL A 50 -9.12 7.55 -6.96
C VAL A 50 -8.27 6.40 -6.42
N GLN A 51 -7.99 6.42 -5.11
CA GLN A 51 -7.17 5.42 -4.43
C GLN A 51 -7.92 4.86 -3.21
N GLU A 52 -7.79 3.56 -2.96
CA GLU A 52 -8.23 2.89 -1.74
C GLU A 52 -7.01 2.44 -0.94
N PHE A 53 -7.03 2.72 0.37
CA PHE A 53 -5.94 2.41 1.29
C PHE A 53 -6.42 1.39 2.34
N SER A 54 -5.60 0.36 2.59
CA SER A 54 -5.88 -0.65 3.60
C SER A 54 -4.66 -0.92 4.46
N GLY A 55 -4.83 -0.85 5.79
CA GLY A 55 -3.76 -1.13 6.75
C GLY A 55 -2.64 -0.09 6.82
N CYS A 56 -2.85 1.12 6.29
CA CYS A 56 -1.86 2.18 6.30
C CYS A 56 -1.85 2.98 7.62
N SER A 57 -0.66 3.41 8.04
CA SER A 57 -0.50 4.36 9.15
C SER A 57 -0.83 5.78 8.68
N ASN A 58 -0.98 6.71 9.63
CA ASN A 58 -1.09 8.13 9.31
C ASN A 58 0.19 8.61 8.62
N ASP A 59 0.08 8.85 7.31
CA ASP A 59 1.14 9.28 6.41
C ASP A 59 0.50 9.83 5.12
N THR A 60 1.33 10.25 4.17
CA THR A 60 0.92 10.92 2.95
C THR A 60 1.55 10.26 1.71
N ALA A 61 0.72 9.88 0.74
CA ALA A 61 1.16 9.46 -0.58
C ALA A 61 1.56 10.67 -1.43
N ASN A 62 2.72 10.54 -2.10
CA ASN A 62 3.18 11.47 -3.12
C ASN A 62 2.70 10.95 -4.48
N ASN A 63 1.85 11.71 -5.15
CA ASN A 63 1.23 11.27 -6.40
C ASN A 63 2.06 11.75 -7.59
N ILE A 64 2.51 10.82 -8.43
CA ILE A 64 3.28 11.11 -9.65
C ILE A 64 2.48 10.67 -10.86
N PHE A 65 2.20 11.61 -11.76
CA PHE A 65 1.72 11.33 -13.11
C PHE A 65 2.92 11.19 -14.04
N VAL A 66 2.97 10.09 -14.80
CA VAL A 66 4.03 9.83 -15.78
C VAL A 66 3.41 9.82 -17.17
N ASP A 67 3.87 10.69 -18.06
CA ASP A 67 3.36 10.77 -19.42
C ASP A 67 3.97 9.67 -20.33
N PRO A 68 3.48 9.50 -21.58
CA PRO A 68 4.03 8.53 -22.53
C PRO A 68 5.50 8.75 -22.93
N ASN A 69 6.05 9.95 -22.75
CA ASN A 69 7.46 10.25 -22.99
C ASN A 69 8.34 9.90 -21.77
N GLY A 70 7.73 9.63 -20.62
CA GLY A 70 8.39 9.35 -19.36
C GLY A 70 8.60 10.58 -18.48
N ASP A 71 8.03 11.73 -18.86
CA ASP A 71 8.10 12.94 -18.05
C ASP A 71 7.18 12.81 -16.82
N GLN A 72 7.69 13.28 -15.67
CA GLN A 72 7.04 13.12 -14.38
C GLN A 72 6.50 14.45 -13.85
N TYR A 73 5.26 14.41 -13.37
CA TYR A 73 4.54 15.56 -12.85
C TYR A 73 4.02 15.22 -11.45
N GLN A 74 4.43 15.99 -10.44
CA GLN A 74 3.91 15.87 -9.08
C GLN A 74 2.46 16.40 -9.05
N CYS A 75 1.53 15.54 -8.67
CA CYS A 75 0.16 15.90 -8.34
C CYS A 75 0.02 16.25 -6.85
N SER A 76 -1.16 16.73 -6.44
CA SER A 76 -1.45 16.94 -5.01
C SER A 76 -1.27 15.66 -4.21
N ASP A 77 -0.75 15.78 -3.00
CA ASP A 77 -0.56 14.66 -2.09
C ASP A 77 -1.89 14.09 -1.56
N THR A 78 -1.90 12.82 -1.15
CA THR A 78 -3.10 12.14 -0.61
C THR A 78 -2.83 11.56 0.78
N PRO A 79 -3.60 11.93 1.82
CA PRO A 79 -3.53 11.27 3.12
C PRO A 79 -3.90 9.78 3.02
N LEU A 80 -3.09 8.90 3.59
CA LEU A 80 -3.35 7.44 3.58
C LEU A 80 -4.46 7.03 4.56
N THR A 81 -4.79 7.90 5.50
CA THR A 81 -5.89 7.76 6.45
C THR A 81 -6.80 8.98 6.34
N PRO A 82 -7.65 9.05 5.30
CA PRO A 82 -8.58 10.16 5.14
C PRO A 82 -9.62 10.15 6.27
N ASP A 83 -9.98 11.33 6.75
CA ASP A 83 -11.12 11.47 7.65
C ASP A 83 -12.39 11.00 6.92
N TYR A 84 -13.20 10.18 7.59
CA TYR A 84 -14.49 9.78 7.03
C TYR A 84 -15.41 11.00 7.00
N GLU A 85 -15.66 11.55 5.82
CA GLU A 85 -16.70 12.55 5.60
C GLU A 85 -17.88 11.86 4.88
N PRO A 86 -19.06 11.72 5.53
CA PRO A 86 -20.22 11.16 4.87
C PRO A 86 -20.74 12.13 3.81
N GLU A 87 -20.82 11.67 2.57
CA GLU A 87 -21.48 12.41 1.48
C GLU A 87 -22.97 12.63 1.85
N THR A 88 -23.38 13.89 2.02
CA THR A 88 -24.77 14.27 2.33
C THR A 88 -25.62 14.54 1.11
#